data_AF-A0A3N4PZ74-F1
#
_entry.id   AF-A0A3N4PZ74-F1
#
_cell.length_a   1.000
_cell.length_b   1.000
_cell.length_c   1.000
_cell.angle_alpha   90.00
_cell.angle_beta   90.00
_cell.angle_gamma   90.00
#
_symmetry.space_group_name_H-M   'P 1'
#
loop_
_entity.id
_entity.type
_entity.pdbx_description
1 polymer ?
#
loop_
_entity_poly.entity_id
_entity_poly.type
_entity_poly.pdbx_seq_one_letter_code
_entity_poly.pdbx_strand_id
1 'polypeptide(L)'
;MRIRSIRITPTVGLSLLLLCLLLTDAALAQDGEAGIREATTKLKRYFETAQTLLYAIGGVIGLIGAIKVYSKWSHGDNDTTKTAAAWFSACIFLVVVATVLKSFFGLN
;
A
#
# COMPACT_ATOMS: atom_id res chain seq x y z
N MET A 1 1.35 27.37 -41.07
CA MET A 1 0.67 26.24 -40.41
C MET A 1 -0.85 26.47 -40.51
N ARG A 2 -1.50 25.99 -41.58
CA ARG A 2 -2.94 26.21 -41.83
C ARG A 2 -3.73 25.04 -41.24
N ILE A 3 -4.50 25.31 -40.18
CA ILE A 3 -5.51 24.40 -39.64
C ILE A 3 -6.60 24.27 -40.71
N ARG A 4 -6.68 23.12 -41.38
CA ARG A 4 -7.77 22.83 -42.32
C ARG A 4 -9.08 22.83 -41.53
N SER A 5 -10.05 23.65 -41.95
CA SER A 5 -11.36 23.68 -41.30
C SER A 5 -12.03 22.32 -41.43
N ILE A 6 -12.40 21.77 -40.28
CA ILE A 6 -13.26 20.60 -40.17
C ILE A 6 -14.63 21.01 -40.68
N ARG A 7 -15.02 20.48 -41.84
CA ARG A 7 -16.35 20.68 -42.41
C ARG A 7 -17.31 19.74 -41.67
N ILE A 8 -17.94 20.24 -40.59
CA ILE A 8 -18.92 19.45 -39.82
C ILE A 8 -20.21 19.34 -40.65
N THR A 9 -20.39 18.20 -41.31
CA THR A 9 -21.65 17.81 -41.94
C THR A 9 -22.68 17.56 -40.83
N PRO A 10 -23.97 17.96 -40.96
CA PRO A 10 -24.96 17.88 -39.87
C PRO A 10 -25.17 16.46 -39.31
N THR A 11 -24.91 15.43 -40.11
CA THR A 11 -24.95 14.02 -39.69
C THR A 11 -23.82 13.63 -38.73
N VAL A 12 -22.63 14.23 -38.88
CA VAL A 12 -21.47 14.00 -37.99
C VAL A 12 -21.62 14.79 -36.69
N GLY A 13 -22.26 15.96 -36.75
CA GLY A 13 -22.61 16.73 -35.54
C GLY A 13 -23.61 15.99 -34.64
N LEU A 14 -24.63 15.36 -35.24
CA LEU A 14 -25.64 14.60 -34.50
C LEU A 14 -25.06 13.34 -33.84
N SER A 15 -24.19 12.61 -34.55
CA SER A 15 -23.55 11.40 -34.00
C SER A 15 -22.59 11.72 -32.86
N LEU A 16 -21.86 12.84 -32.92
CA LEU A 16 -21.00 13.31 -31.85
C LEU A 16 -21.80 13.74 -30.61
N LEU A 17 -22.97 14.37 -30.80
CA LEU A 17 -23.85 14.77 -29.72
C LEU A 17 -24.47 13.56 -28.99
N LEU A 18 -24.92 12.55 -29.76
CA LEU A 18 -25.41 11.28 -29.23
C LEU A 18 -24.33 10.52 -28.45
N LEU A 19 -23.09 10.53 -28.94
CA LEU A 19 -21.96 9.94 -28.23
C LEU A 19 -21.68 10.67 -26.91
N CYS A 20 -21.72 12.01 -26.90
CA CYS A 20 -21.55 12.80 -25.66
C CYS A 20 -22.64 12.51 -24.61
N LEU A 21 -23.90 12.37 -25.03
CA LEU A 21 -25.02 12.05 -24.14
C LEU A 21 -24.89 10.66 -23.48
N LEU A 22 -24.42 9.66 -24.24
CA LEU A 22 -24.18 8.31 -23.70
C LEU A 22 -23.01 8.27 -22.70
N LEU A 23 -22.00 9.12 -22.89
CA LEU A 23 -20.86 9.21 -21.97
C LEU A 23 -21.22 9.89 -20.65
N THR A 24 -22.19 10.82 -20.64
CA THR A 24 -22.65 11.48 -19.40
C THR A 24 -23.42 10.54 -18.47
N ASP A 25 -24.24 9.63 -19.00
CA ASP A 25 -24.91 8.60 -18.18
C ASP A 25 -23.89 7.65 -17.53
N ALA A 26 -22.84 7.27 -18.27
CA ALA A 26 -21.76 6.44 -17.74
C ALA A 26 -20.94 7.16 -16.65
N ALA A 27 -20.75 8.48 -16.77
CA ALA A 27 -20.02 9.29 -15.78
C ALA A 27 -20.83 9.54 -14.49
N LEU A 28 -22.15 9.70 -14.60
CA LEU A 28 -23.04 9.88 -13.45
C LEU A 28 -23.31 8.57 -12.68
N ALA A 29 -23.12 7.41 -13.33
CA ALA A 29 -23.23 6.09 -12.71
C ALA A 29 -21.96 5.67 -11.92
N GLN A 30 -20.91 6.49 -11.90
CA GLN A 30 -19.71 6.20 -11.10
C GLN A 30 -20.00 6.51 -9.63
N ASP A 31 -20.63 5.54 -8.95
CA ASP A 31 -20.94 5.62 -7.54
C ASP A 31 -19.64 5.75 -6.73
N GLY A 32 -19.48 6.89 -6.05
CA GLY A 32 -18.28 7.17 -5.25
C GLY A 32 -18.04 6.11 -4.18
N GLU A 33 -19.12 5.53 -3.64
CA GLU A 33 -19.06 4.40 -2.72
C GLU A 33 -18.49 3.14 -3.39
N ALA A 34 -18.88 2.85 -4.63
CA ALA A 34 -18.36 1.70 -5.38
C ALA A 34 -16.85 1.83 -5.62
N GLY A 35 -16.37 3.04 -5.97
CA GLY A 35 -14.95 3.32 -6.10
C GLY A 35 -14.17 3.14 -4.78
N ILE A 36 -14.71 3.62 -3.66
CA ILE A 36 -14.11 3.46 -2.32
C ILE A 36 -14.08 1.98 -1.91
N ARG A 37 -15.15 1.22 -2.18
CA ARG A 37 -15.23 -0.21 -1.87
C ARG A 37 -14.26 -1.04 -2.70
N GLU A 38 -14.09 -0.69 -3.97
CA GLU A 38 -13.11 -1.34 -4.84
C GLU A 38 -11.67 -1.01 -4.41
N ALA A 39 -11.39 0.26 -4.06
CA ALA A 39 -10.09 0.66 -3.51
C ALA A 39 -9.77 -0.07 -2.20
N THR A 40 -10.74 -0.21 -1.30
CA THR A 40 -10.59 -0.95 -0.03
C THR A 40 -10.30 -2.44 -0.29
N THR A 41 -10.97 -3.04 -1.27
CA THR A 41 -10.75 -4.45 -1.66
C THR A 41 -9.34 -4.66 -2.23
N LYS A 42 -8.86 -3.72 -3.05
CA LYS A 42 -7.49 -3.73 -3.58
C LYS A 42 -6.46 -3.54 -2.46
N LEU A 43 -6.72 -2.64 -1.52
CA LEU A 43 -5.85 -2.42 -0.36
C LEU A 43 -5.70 -3.70 0.48
N LYS A 44 -6.80 -4.40 0.76
CA LYS A 44 -6.82 -5.69 1.48
C LYS A 44 -5.96 -6.76 0.78
N ARG A 45 -6.05 -6.86 -0.55
CA ARG A 45 -5.21 -7.77 -1.35
C ARG A 45 -3.71 -7.46 -1.22
N TYR A 46 -3.34 -6.19 -1.15
CA TYR A 46 -1.93 -5.79 -1.00
C TYR A 46 -1.39 -5.99 0.41
N PHE A 47 -2.25 -5.96 1.43
CA PHE A 47 -1.82 -6.13 2.82
C PHE A 47 -1.16 -7.49 3.10
N GLU A 48 -1.65 -8.58 2.54
CA GLU A 48 -1.05 -9.92 2.75
C GLU A 48 0.37 -10.03 2.19
N THR A 49 0.56 -9.52 0.97
CA THR A 49 1.88 -9.45 0.33
C THR A 49 2.82 -8.50 1.09
N ALA A 50 2.32 -7.33 1.50
CA ALA A 50 3.08 -6.37 2.29
C ALA A 50 3.51 -6.94 3.65
N GLN A 51 2.65 -7.72 4.31
CA GLN A 51 2.97 -8.38 5.57
C GLN A 51 4.07 -9.42 5.41
N THR A 52 4.00 -10.24 4.36
CA THR A 52 5.03 -11.26 4.07
C THR A 52 6.40 -10.59 3.86
N LEU A 53 6.42 -9.47 3.12
CA LEU A 53 7.62 -8.67 2.94
C LEU A 53 8.13 -8.06 4.27
N LEU A 54 7.23 -7.56 5.11
CA LEU A 54 7.57 -7.01 6.42
C LEU A 54 8.21 -8.06 7.34
N TYR A 55 7.71 -9.30 7.35
CA TYR A 55 8.34 -10.39 8.11
C TYR A 55 9.71 -10.77 7.54
N ALA A 56 9.88 -10.80 6.22
CA ALA A 56 11.16 -11.07 5.60
C ALA A 56 12.21 -10.02 5.99
N ILE A 57 11.86 -8.73 5.87
CA ILE A 57 12.75 -7.62 6.26
C ILE A 57 13.01 -7.62 7.77
N GLY A 58 11.97 -7.86 8.57
CA GLY A 58 12.08 -7.94 10.03
C GLY A 58 13.03 -9.04 10.49
N GLY A 59 13.02 -10.20 9.82
CA GLY A 59 13.97 -11.28 10.09
C GLY A 59 15.42 -10.89 9.80
N VAL A 60 15.68 -10.22 8.68
CA VAL A 60 17.03 -9.74 8.31
C VAL A 60 17.54 -8.71 9.31
N ILE A 61 16.73 -7.70 9.65
CA ILE A 61 17.10 -6.66 10.63
C ILE A 61 17.27 -7.27 12.03
N GLY A 62 16.43 -8.24 12.40
CA GLY A 62 16.53 -8.98 13.64
C GLY A 62 17.88 -9.71 13.77
N LEU A 63 18.32 -10.38 12.71
CA LEU A 63 19.62 -11.06 12.68
C LEU A 63 20.80 -10.09 12.80
N ILE A 64 20.76 -8.97 12.08
CA ILE A 64 21.80 -7.93 12.15
C ILE A 64 21.90 -7.35 13.57
N GLY A 65 20.76 -7.10 14.22
CA GLY A 65 20.72 -6.62 15.59
C GLY A 65 21.27 -7.62 16.60
N ALA A 66 20.99 -8.92 16.41
CA ALA A 66 21.55 -9.99 17.25
C ALA A 66 23.08 -10.06 17.16
N ILE A 67 23.64 -9.95 15.94
CA ILE A 67 25.10 -9.90 15.74
C ILE A 67 25.72 -8.70 16.47
N LYS A 68 25.05 -7.54 16.46
CA LYS A 68 25.52 -6.34 17.15
C LYS A 68 25.49 -6.49 18.68
N VAL A 69 24.44 -7.10 19.22
CA VAL A 69 24.32 -7.39 20.66
C VAL A 69 25.41 -8.39 21.08
N TYR A 70 25.62 -9.45 20.30
CA TYR A 70 26.68 -10.42 20.54
C TYR A 70 28.06 -9.76 20.51
N SER A 71 28.31 -8.89 19.52
CA SER A 71 29.56 -8.14 19.43
C SER A 71 29.80 -7.32 20.70
N LYS A 72 28.83 -6.52 21.16
CA LYS A 72 28.97 -5.75 22.42
C LYS A 72 29.21 -6.65 23.64
N TRP A 73 28.56 -7.81 23.70
CA TRP A 73 28.74 -8.78 24.77
C TRP A 73 30.17 -9.34 24.78
N SER A 74 30.70 -9.72 23.61
CA SER A 74 32.08 -10.21 23.46
C SER A 74 33.14 -9.16 23.80
N HIS A 75 32.83 -7.87 23.69
CA HIS A 75 33.76 -6.77 24.04
C HIS A 75 33.67 -6.34 25.52
N GLY A 76 32.82 -6.98 26.34
CA GLY A 76 32.67 -6.65 27.77
C GLY A 76 32.02 -5.28 28.02
N ASP A 77 31.24 -4.79 27.05
CA ASP A 77 30.66 -3.44 27.08
C ASP A 77 29.50 -3.37 28.10
N ASN A 78 29.52 -2.40 29.01
CA ASN A 78 28.51 -2.27 30.07
C ASN A 78 27.09 -1.99 29.53
N ASP A 79 27.00 -1.47 28.30
CA ASP A 79 25.73 -1.18 27.61
C ASP A 79 25.11 -2.39 26.90
N THR A 80 25.65 -3.60 27.06
CA THR A 80 25.15 -4.81 26.40
C THR A 80 23.70 -5.10 26.78
N THR A 81 23.36 -5.06 28.07
CA THR A 81 21.97 -5.31 28.54
C THR A 81 20.98 -4.28 28.00
N LYS A 82 21.39 -3.01 27.92
CA LYS A 82 20.59 -1.92 27.35
C LYS A 82 20.38 -2.10 25.84
N THR A 83 21.43 -2.50 25.12
CA THR A 83 21.36 -2.74 23.67
C THR A 83 20.53 -3.99 23.36
N ALA A 84 20.68 -5.05 24.16
CA ALA A 84 19.91 -6.28 24.05
C ALA A 84 18.42 -6.06 24.30
N ALA A 85 18.08 -5.31 25.35
CA ALA A 85 16.70 -4.95 25.67
C ALA A 85 16.05 -4.11 24.56
N ALA A 86 16.76 -3.10 24.06
CA ALA A 86 16.28 -2.26 22.97
C ALA A 86 16.03 -3.06 21.68
N TRP A 87 16.97 -3.94 21.31
CA TRP A 87 16.80 -4.83 20.15
C TRP A 87 15.61 -5.78 20.31
N PHE A 88 15.46 -6.41 21.49
CA PHE A 88 14.38 -7.35 21.74
C PHE A 88 13.00 -6.69 21.68
N SER A 89 12.86 -5.47 22.23
CA SER A 89 11.62 -4.68 22.12
C SER A 89 11.26 -4.32 20.68
N ALA A 90 12.26 -4.04 19.83
CA ALA A 90 12.05 -3.74 18.42
C ALA A 90 11.55 -4.98 17.65
N CYS A 91 12.08 -6.16 17.96
CA CYS A 91 11.62 -7.42 17.37
C CYS A 91 10.17 -7.75 17.75
N ILE A 92 9.80 -7.59 19.03
CA ILE A 92 8.43 -7.83 19.48
C ILE A 92 7.47 -6.85 18.81
N PHE A 93 7.83 -5.56 18.77
CA PHE A 93 7.01 -4.52 18.15
C PHE A 93 6.67 -4.86 16.69
N LEU A 94 7.64 -5.35 15.91
CA LEU A 94 7.44 -5.68 14.50
C LEU A 94 6.39 -6.80 14.32
N VAL A 95 6.38 -7.80 15.22
CA VAL A 95 5.39 -8.89 15.20
C VAL A 95 4.01 -8.41 15.66
N VAL A 96 3.96 -7.57 16.70
CA VAL A 96 2.70 -7.04 17.24
C VAL A 96 2.03 -6.08 16.25
N VAL A 97 2.79 -5.22 15.57
CA VAL A 97 2.23 -4.31 14.55
C VAL A 97 1.55 -5.09 13.42
N ALA A 98 2.14 -6.20 12.97
CA ALA A 98 1.55 -7.02 11.91
C ALA A 98 0.18 -7.61 12.32
N THR A 99 0.05 -8.08 13.56
CA THR A 99 -1.21 -8.62 14.09
C THR A 99 -2.26 -7.53 14.34
N VAL A 100 -1.83 -6.36 14.84
CA VAL A 100 -2.71 -5.21 15.07
C VAL A 100 -3.23 -4.64 13.75
N LEU A 101 -2.39 -4.49 12.72
CA LEU A 101 -2.81 -4.06 11.38
C LEU A 101 -3.84 -5.02 10.78
N LYS A 102 -3.61 -6.33 10.88
CA LYS A 102 -4.58 -7.36 10.49
C LYS A 102 -5.93 -7.18 11.19
N SER A 103 -5.90 -6.98 12.51
CA SER A 103 -7.10 -6.76 13.31
C SER A 103 -7.84 -5.48 12.94
N PHE A 104 -7.14 -4.39 12.60
CA PHE A 104 -7.76 -3.13 12.18
C PHE A 104 -8.46 -3.23 10.82
N PHE A 105 -7.97 -4.05 9.89
CA PHE A 105 -8.56 -4.21 8.56
C PHE A 105 -9.55 -5.40 8.44
N GLY A 106 -9.79 -6.12 9.54
CA GLY A 106 -10.63 -7.32 9.56
C GLY A 106 -10.06 -8.46 8.71
N LEU A 107 -8.74 -8.51 8.59
CA LEU A 107 -7.99 -9.52 7.86
C LEU A 107 -7.48 -10.54 8.89
N ASN A 108 -8.24 -11.60 9.12
CA ASN A 108 -7.86 -12.66 10.07
C ASN A 108 -7.06 -13.74 9.35
#